data_AF-A0AAW9HZL1-F1
#
_entry.id   AF-A0AAW9HZL1-F1
#
_cell.length_a   1.000
_cell.length_b   1.000
_cell.length_c   1.000
_cell.angle_alpha   90.00
_cell.angle_beta   90.00
_cell.angle_gamma   90.00
#
_symmetry.space_group_name_H-M   'P 1'
#
loop_
_entity.id
_entity.type
_entity.pdbx_description
1 polymer ?
#
loop_
_entity_poly.entity_id
_entity_poly.type
_entity_poly.pdbx_seq_one_letter_code
_entity_poly.pdbx_strand_id
1 'polypeptide(L)'
;FIVDVLGTVDVGAYFPHTVTYHASCHSLRVAEVGDRPIRLLQAVRGLEYIPLEDMRQCCGFGGTFSVKNSDVSIALGRDKARHV
;
A
#
# COMPACT_ATOMS: atom_id res chain seq x y z
N PHE A 1 -7.67 -14.34 0.33
CA PHE A 1 -7.39 -15.70 -0.19
C PHE A 1 -6.08 -16.26 0.37
N ILE A 2 -4.90 -15.71 0.05
CA ILE A 2 -3.61 -16.28 0.52
C ILE A 2 -3.57 -16.41 2.06
N VAL A 3 -3.82 -15.31 2.77
CA VAL A 3 -3.81 -15.33 4.24
C VAL A 3 -5.03 -16.06 4.82
N ASP A 4 -6.24 -15.75 4.36
CA ASP A 4 -7.47 -16.24 5.02
C ASP A 4 -7.92 -17.64 4.59
N VAL A 5 -7.63 -18.06 3.36
CA VAL A 5 -8.10 -19.33 2.79
C VAL A 5 -6.98 -20.35 2.75
N LEU A 6 -5.80 -20.00 2.23
CA LEU A 6 -4.64 -20.89 2.23
C LEU A 6 -3.92 -20.93 3.59
N GLY A 7 -4.17 -19.96 4.46
CA GLY A 7 -3.60 -19.93 5.81
C GLY A 7 -2.09 -19.68 5.86
N THR A 8 -1.49 -19.18 4.77
CA THR A 8 -0.03 -18.92 4.70
C THR A 8 0.30 -17.45 4.51
N VAL A 9 1.47 -17.06 5.00
CA VAL A 9 2.07 -15.73 4.75
C VAL A 9 3.42 -15.85 4.03
N ASP A 10 4.12 -16.97 4.17
CA ASP A 10 5.35 -17.24 3.43
C ASP A 10 5.02 -17.94 2.10
N VAL A 11 5.39 -17.27 1.01
CA VAL A 11 5.22 -17.76 -0.37
C VAL A 11 6.56 -18.02 -1.06
N GLY A 12 7.66 -18.06 -0.29
CA GLY A 12 9.01 -18.32 -0.78
C GLY A 12 9.71 -17.11 -1.42
N ALA A 13 9.14 -15.91 -1.29
CA ALA A 13 9.65 -14.69 -1.91
C ALA A 13 10.97 -14.19 -1.28
N TYR A 14 11.78 -13.52 -2.10
CA TYR A 14 13.01 -12.84 -1.70
C TYR A 14 13.09 -11.47 -2.39
N PHE A 15 13.34 -10.42 -1.61
CA PHE A 15 13.46 -9.05 -2.12
C PHE A 15 14.30 -8.19 -1.15
N PRO A 16 15.62 -8.06 -1.35
CA PRO A 16 16.54 -7.46 -0.39
C PRO A 16 16.55 -5.92 -0.44
N HIS A 17 15.39 -5.31 -0.25
CA HIS A 17 15.22 -3.86 -0.29
C HIS A 17 14.33 -3.37 0.84
N THR A 18 14.56 -2.13 1.22
CA THR A 18 13.67 -1.37 2.10
C THR A 18 12.45 -0.92 1.30
N VAL A 19 11.25 -1.22 1.78
CA VAL A 19 9.99 -0.87 1.12
C VAL A 19 8.99 -0.29 2.10
N THR A 20 8.04 0.45 1.55
CA THR A 20 6.81 0.83 2.25
C THR A 20 5.59 0.39 1.45
N TYR A 21 4.42 0.34 2.09
CA TYR A 21 3.18 -0.12 1.48
C TYR A 21 2.18 1.03 1.35
N HIS A 22 1.86 1.38 0.11
CA HIS A 22 0.73 2.24 -0.21
C HIS A 22 -0.57 1.40 -0.27
N ALA A 23 -1.38 1.49 0.78
CA ALA A 23 -2.72 0.94 0.75
C ALA A 23 -3.67 1.84 -0.07
N SER A 24 -4.30 1.28 -1.11
CA SER A 24 -5.28 2.02 -1.90
C SER A 24 -6.53 2.36 -1.08
N CYS A 25 -7.24 3.43 -1.44
CA CYS A 25 -8.49 3.78 -0.76
C CYS A 25 -9.55 2.67 -0.84
N HIS A 26 -9.61 1.92 -1.95
CA HIS A 26 -10.51 0.78 -2.06
C HIS A 26 -10.10 -0.37 -1.14
N SER A 27 -8.80 -0.65 -1.04
CA SER A 27 -8.28 -1.67 -0.11
C SER A 27 -8.58 -1.33 1.35
N LEU A 28 -8.48 -0.04 1.71
CA LEU A 28 -8.71 0.42 3.08
C LEU A 28 -10.19 0.56 3.45
N ARG A 29 -11.03 1.06 2.54
CA ARG A 29 -12.38 1.55 2.87
C ARG A 29 -13.52 0.73 2.27
N VAL A 30 -13.24 -0.10 1.27
CA VAL A 30 -14.26 -0.88 0.55
C VAL A 30 -14.06 -2.36 0.76
N ALA A 31 -12.87 -2.86 0.42
CA ALA A 31 -12.52 -4.27 0.57
C ALA A 31 -11.99 -4.62 1.96
N GLU A 32 -11.68 -3.62 2.79
CA GLU A 32 -11.20 -3.77 4.18
C GLU A 32 -10.11 -4.85 4.33
N VAL A 33 -9.12 -4.77 3.45
CA VAL A 33 -8.06 -5.79 3.30
C VAL A 33 -7.20 -5.91 4.56
N GLY A 34 -7.21 -4.90 5.43
CA GLY A 34 -6.55 -4.94 6.74
C GLY A 34 -5.04 -5.11 6.65
N ASP A 35 -4.49 -5.88 7.57
CA ASP A 35 -3.05 -6.10 7.76
C ASP A 35 -2.45 -7.19 6.86
N ARG A 36 -3.29 -7.94 6.12
CA ARG A 36 -2.88 -9.09 5.28
C ARG A 36 -1.71 -8.77 4.33
N PRO A 37 -1.68 -7.63 3.62
CA PRO A 37 -0.56 -7.30 2.74
C PRO A 37 0.74 -7.08 3.53
N ILE A 38 0.65 -6.44 4.70
CA ILE A 38 1.81 -6.20 5.57
C ILE A 38 2.35 -7.52 6.11
N ARG A 39 1.47 -8.44 6.52
CA ARG A 39 1.86 -9.79 6.97
C ARG A 39 2.60 -10.56 5.86
N LEU A 40 2.17 -10.43 4.61
CA LEU A 40 2.86 -11.02 3.46
C LEU A 40 4.23 -10.38 3.24
N LEU A 41 4.32 -9.04 3.29
CA LEU A 41 5.59 -8.32 3.12
C LEU A 41 6.61 -8.69 4.21
N GLN A 42 6.18 -8.82 5.46
CA GLN A 42 7.03 -9.20 6.59
C GLN A 42 7.60 -10.62 6.47
N ALA A 43 6.99 -11.50 5.65
CA ALA A 43 7.48 -12.85 5.39
C ALA A 43 8.46 -12.91 4.20
N VAL A 44 8.67 -11.82 3.46
CA VAL A 44 9.59 -11.78 2.32
C VAL A 44 11.03 -11.76 2.83
N ARG A 45 11.84 -12.72 2.41
CA ARG A 45 13.23 -12.79 2.84
C ARG A 45 14.02 -11.58 2.33
N GLY A 46 14.80 -10.97 3.23
CA GLY A 46 15.65 -9.81 2.94
C GLY A 46 14.93 -8.46 2.86
N LEU A 47 13.60 -8.43 2.91
CA LEU A 47 12.82 -7.21 2.81
C LEU A 47 12.77 -6.49 4.17
N GLU A 48 13.08 -5.20 4.16
CA GLU A 48 12.87 -4.33 5.32
C GLU A 48 11.60 -3.51 5.09
N TYR A 49 10.60 -3.70 5.95
CA TYR A 49 9.34 -2.96 5.84
C TYR A 49 9.36 -1.73 6.75
N ILE A 50 9.19 -0.55 6.15
CA ILE A 50 8.99 0.71 6.86
C ILE A 50 7.52 1.14 6.71
N PRO A 51 6.77 1.33 7.80
CA PRO A 51 5.40 1.83 7.74
C PRO A 51 5.31 3.19 7.06
N LEU A 52 4.34 3.36 6.16
CA LEU A 52 4.07 4.65 5.54
C LEU A 52 3.37 5.58 6.54
N GLU A 53 3.99 6.73 6.84
CA GLU A 53 3.33 7.79 7.61
C GLU A 53 2.08 8.28 6.87
N ASP A 54 1.00 8.53 7.60
CA ASP A 54 -0.31 8.87 7.05
C ASP A 54 -0.83 7.90 5.98
N MET A 55 -0.62 6.59 6.18
CA MET A 55 -1.06 5.54 5.24
C MET A 55 -2.50 5.70 4.73
N ARG A 56 -3.41 6.23 5.57
CA ARG A 56 -4.85 6.44 5.25
C ARG A 56 -5.14 7.62 4.31
N GLN A 57 -4.16 8.49 4.07
CA GLN A 57 -4.25 9.61 3.13
C GLN A 57 -4.47 9.11 1.70
N CYS A 58 -5.33 9.80 0.94
CA CYS A 58 -5.55 9.51 -0.48
C CYS A 58 -4.33 9.92 -1.31
N CYS A 59 -3.90 9.12 -2.29
CA CYS A 59 -2.85 9.51 -3.24
C CYS A 59 -3.35 10.45 -4.35
N GLY A 60 -4.66 10.71 -4.43
CA GLY A 60 -5.27 11.56 -5.45
C GLY A 60 -5.59 10.85 -6.77
N PHE A 61 -5.14 9.62 -7.01
CA PHE A 61 -5.28 8.95 -8.32
C PHE A 61 -6.64 8.23 -8.54
N GLY A 62 -7.72 8.78 -7.99
CA GLY A 62 -9.05 8.17 -8.00
C GLY A 62 -9.84 8.37 -9.30
N GLY A 63 -9.51 7.66 -10.37
CA GLY A 63 -10.32 7.62 -11.60
C GLY A 63 -10.57 9.01 -12.21
N THR A 64 -11.83 9.37 -12.47
CA THR A 64 -12.14 10.67 -13.10
C THR A 64 -11.72 11.88 -12.26
N PHE A 65 -11.53 11.73 -10.95
CA PHE A 65 -11.01 12.81 -10.10
C PHE A 65 -9.62 13.25 -10.54
N SER A 66 -8.71 12.33 -10.87
CA SER A 66 -7.34 12.67 -11.26
C SER A 66 -7.27 13.39 -12.60
N VAL A 67 -8.24 13.12 -13.49
CA VAL A 67 -8.35 13.80 -14.79
C VAL A 67 -9.00 15.18 -14.64
N LYS A 68 -10.09 15.28 -13.86
CA LYS A 68 -10.84 16.53 -13.70
C LYS A 68 -10.18 17.54 -12.76
N ASN A 69 -9.34 17.07 -11.84
CA ASN A 69 -8.65 17.88 -10.84
C ASN A 69 -7.16 17.50 -10.80
N SER A 70 -6.50 17.59 -11.96
CA SER A 70 -5.10 17.16 -12.13
C SER A 70 -4.15 17.79 -11.12
N ASP A 71 -4.27 19.09 -10.88
CA ASP A 71 -3.36 19.82 -10.00
C ASP A 71 -3.50 19.37 -8.55
N VAL A 72 -4.74 19.15 -8.10
CA VAL A 72 -5.05 18.62 -6.76
C VAL A 72 -4.57 17.17 -6.64
N SER A 73 -4.79 16.35 -7.67
CA SER A 73 -4.32 14.97 -7.71
C SER A 73 -2.79 14.89 -7.57
N ILE A 74 -2.06 15.74 -8.31
CA ILE A 74 -0.60 15.80 -8.24
C ILE A 74 -0.15 16.29 -6.86
N ALA A 75 -0.82 17.31 -6.30
CA ALA A 75 -0.50 17.82 -4.97
C ALA A 75 -0.65 16.72 -3.89
N LEU A 76 -1.77 15.98 -3.89
CA LEU A 76 -2.01 14.86 -2.98
C LEU A 76 -0.97 13.74 -3.13
N GLY A 77 -0.64 13.37 -4.37
CA GLY A 77 0.39 12.36 -4.64
C GLY A 77 1.77 12.79 -4.17
N ARG A 78 2.15 14.04 -4.40
CA ARG A 78 3.42 14.62 -3.93
C ARG A 78 3.50 14.69 -2.42
N ASP A 79 2.42 15.09 -1.76
CA ASP A 79 2.37 15.17 -0.30
C ASP A 79 2.60 13.78 0.31
N LYS A 80 1.87 12.77 -0.15
CA LYS A 80 2.04 11.39 0.30
C LYS A 80 3.43 10.82 0.01
N ALA A 81 4.04 11.18 -1.12
CA ALA A 81 5.37 10.71 -1.49
C ALA A 81 6.49 11.29 -0.60
N ARG A 82 6.25 12.37 0.15
CA ARG A 82 7.23 12.93 1.10
C ARG A 82 7.40 12.09 2.37
N HIS A 83 6.49 11.15 2.61
CA HIS A 83 6.55 10.22 3.73
C HIS A 83 7.38 8.96 3.41
N VAL A 84 8.12 8.96 2.30
CA VAL A 84 8.97 7.86 1.82
C VAL A 84 10.41 8.33 1.67
#